data_AF-A0A0D7NSY3-F1
#
_entry.id   AF-A0A0D7NSY3-F1
#
_cell.length_a   1.000
_cell.length_b   1.000
_cell.length_c   1.000
_cell.angle_alpha   90.00
_cell.angle_beta   90.00
_cell.angle_gamma   90.00
#
_symmetry.space_group_name_H-M   'P 1'
#
loop_
_entity.id
_entity.type
_entity.pdbx_description
1 polymer ?
#
loop_
_entity_poly.entity_id
_entity_poly.type
_entity_poly.pdbx_seq_one_letter_code
_entity_poly.pdbx_strand_id
1 'polypeptide(L)'
;MHDELYTDGIDEVTIGGSIVRVDLVSLSPTERDANNAPKKVFLQRLIFSAESFANSVEVLQNALQGLVDAGVIQRSQPRATVATPQASSSAERISLVSDQPRSPNVSTNFR
;
A
#
# COMPACT_ATOMS: atom_id res chain seq x y z
N MET A 1 11.91 -17.85 27.66
CA MET A 1 12.27 -17.24 26.38
C MET A 1 10.99 -17.21 25.57
N HIS A 2 10.52 -16.05 25.14
CA HIS A 2 9.40 -15.97 24.22
C HIS A 2 9.95 -16.09 22.80
N ASP A 3 9.22 -16.77 21.92
CA ASP A 3 9.59 -16.84 20.51
C ASP A 3 9.36 -15.45 19.90
N GLU A 4 10.45 -14.76 19.56
CA GLU A 4 10.41 -13.48 18.86
C GLU A 4 10.40 -13.72 17.35
N LEU A 5 9.49 -13.04 16.64
CA LEU A 5 9.44 -13.05 15.18
C LEU A 5 10.10 -11.79 14.63
N TYR A 6 11.20 -11.96 13.89
CA TYR A 6 11.85 -10.90 13.14
C TYR A 6 11.24 -10.83 11.74
N THR A 7 10.78 -9.65 11.34
CA THR A 7 10.12 -9.41 10.05
C THR A 7 10.66 -8.14 9.41
N ASP A 8 10.72 -8.10 8.07
CA ASP A 8 11.12 -6.89 7.34
C ASP A 8 9.94 -5.91 7.18
N GLY A 9 8.71 -6.40 7.35
CA GLY A 9 7.53 -5.54 7.40
C GLY A 9 6.21 -6.25 7.17
N ILE A 10 5.24 -5.45 6.73
CA ILE A 10 3.88 -5.87 6.35
C ILE A 10 3.78 -5.82 4.83
N ASP A 11 3.29 -6.89 4.21
CA ASP A 11 3.05 -6.93 2.77
C ASP A 11 1.63 -6.49 2.42
N GLU A 12 0.65 -7.04 3.12
CA GLU A 12 -0.76 -6.76 2.89
C GLU A 12 -1.53 -6.58 4.20
N VAL A 13 -2.48 -5.65 4.18
CA VAL A 13 -3.54 -5.56 5.19
C VAL A 13 -4.89 -5.76 4.50
N THR A 14 -5.56 -6.87 4.80
CA THR A 14 -6.87 -7.20 4.24
C THR A 14 -7.95 -7.02 5.31
N ILE A 15 -9.02 -6.29 4.98
CA ILE A 15 -10.17 -6.09 5.87
C ILE A 15 -11.35 -6.86 5.29
N GLY A 16 -11.97 -7.72 6.09
CA GLY A 16 -13.15 -8.48 5.69
C GLY A 16 -14.13 -8.61 6.83
N GLY A 17 -15.36 -8.13 6.65
CA GLY A 17 -16.35 -8.10 7.72
C GLY A 17 -15.82 -7.38 8.97
N SER A 18 -15.77 -8.09 10.09
CA SER A 18 -15.27 -7.57 11.38
C SER A 18 -13.83 -7.99 11.70
N ILE A 19 -13.09 -8.56 10.74
CA ILE A 19 -11.71 -9.02 10.93
C ILE A 19 -10.72 -8.24 10.05
N VAL A 20 -9.52 -8.03 10.59
CA VAL A 20 -8.38 -7.44 9.89
C VAL A 20 -7.24 -8.46 9.88
N ARG A 21 -6.71 -8.75 8.70
CA ARG A 21 -5.58 -9.65 8.49
C ARG A 21 -4.37 -8.83 8.09
N VAL A 22 -3.23 -9.09 8.73
CA VAL A 22 -1.96 -8.43 8.45
C VAL A 22 -0.93 -9.49 8.12
N ASP A 23 -0.39 -9.45 6.92
CA ASP A 23 0.60 -10.43 6.45
C ASP A 23 2.01 -9.89 6.66
N LEU A 24 2.77 -10.58 7.51
CA LEU A 24 4.17 -10.30 7.77
C LEU A 24 5.04 -11.01 6.72
N VAL A 25 6.06 -10.31 6.24
CA VAL A 25 6.99 -10.83 5.23
C VAL A 25 8.43 -10.53 5.60
N SER A 26 9.32 -11.38 5.11
CA SER A 26 10.75 -11.12 5.09
C SER A 26 11.32 -11.24 3.68
N LEU A 27 12.49 -10.65 3.46
CA LEU A 27 13.24 -10.74 2.22
C LEU A 27 14.14 -11.98 2.25
N SER A 28 14.00 -12.84 1.25
CA SER A 28 14.81 -14.05 1.15
C SER A 28 16.31 -13.71 1.00
N PRO A 29 17.19 -14.31 1.82
CA PRO A 29 18.62 -14.12 1.66
C PRO A 29 19.16 -14.83 0.42
N THR A 30 18.49 -15.90 -0.04
CA THR A 30 18.97 -16.80 -1.10
C THR A 30 18.19 -16.69 -2.41
N GLU A 31 16.90 -16.33 -2.35
CA GLU A 31 16.04 -16.23 -3.53
C GLU A 31 15.98 -14.80 -4.08
N ARG A 32 15.90 -14.70 -5.41
CA ARG A 32 15.80 -13.43 -6.14
C ARG A 32 14.61 -13.48 -7.10
N ASP A 33 14.02 -12.32 -7.37
CA ASP A 33 12.96 -12.15 -8.37
C ASP A 33 13.51 -11.88 -9.78
N ALA A 34 12.62 -11.63 -10.75
CA ALA A 34 12.99 -11.35 -12.13
C ALA A 34 13.81 -10.05 -12.31
N ASN A 35 13.77 -9.13 -11.34
CA ASN A 35 14.54 -7.89 -11.33
C ASN A 35 15.84 -8.01 -10.51
N ASN A 36 16.21 -9.24 -10.12
CA ASN A 36 17.35 -9.54 -9.26
C ASN A 36 17.27 -8.90 -7.85
N ALA A 37 16.06 -8.60 -7.37
CA ALA A 37 15.83 -8.13 -6.00
C ALA A 37 15.53 -9.32 -5.07
N PRO A 38 15.84 -9.22 -3.74
CA PRO A 38 15.44 -10.23 -2.77
C PRO A 38 13.93 -10.51 -2.84
N LYS A 39 13.58 -11.78 -3.00
CA LYS A 39 12.17 -12.18 -3.10
C LYS A 39 11.50 -12.08 -1.73
N LYS A 40 10.30 -11.50 -1.68
CA LYS A 40 9.47 -11.48 -0.47
C LYS A 40 8.96 -12.89 -0.13
N VAL A 41 9.03 -13.24 1.15
CA VAL A 41 8.62 -14.53 1.71
C VAL A 41 7.62 -14.27 2.82
N PHE A 42 6.44 -14.87 2.70
CA PHE A 42 5.43 -14.86 3.75
C PHE A 42 5.94 -15.55 5.01
N LEU A 43 5.83 -14.88 6.15
CA LEU A 43 6.21 -15.41 7.45
C LEU A 43 4.97 -15.85 8.23
N GLN A 44 4.10 -14.90 8.57
CA GLN A 44 2.97 -15.14 9.45
C GLN A 44 1.86 -14.14 9.19
N ARG A 45 0.61 -14.58 9.39
CA ARG A 45 -0.58 -13.73 9.36
C ARG A 45 -1.03 -13.42 10.78
N LEU A 46 -1.10 -12.14 11.12
CA LEU A 46 -1.79 -11.67 12.31
C LEU A 46 -3.27 -11.47 11.96
N ILE A 47 -4.16 -11.88 12.88
CA ILE A 47 -5.60 -11.72 12.72
C ILE A 47 -6.12 -10.93 13.92
N PHE A 48 -6.68 -9.77 13.63
CA PHE A 48 -7.31 -8.89 14.61
C PHE A 48 -8.82 -8.87 14.40
N SER A 49 -9.58 -8.60 15.48
CA SER A 49 -10.90 -7.99 15.31
C SER A 49 -10.72 -6.54 14.86
N ALA A 50 -11.74 -5.95 14.24
CA ALA A 50 -11.72 -4.54 13.84
C ALA A 50 -11.42 -3.60 15.03
N GLU A 51 -12.00 -3.89 16.19
CA GLU A 51 -11.78 -3.12 17.42
C GLU A 51 -10.33 -3.24 17.93
N SER A 52 -9.80 -4.46 18.01
CA SER A 52 -8.42 -4.68 18.45
C SER A 52 -7.41 -4.03 17.51
N PHE A 53 -7.68 -4.03 16.21
CA PHE A 53 -6.85 -3.32 15.24
C PHE A 53 -6.87 -1.81 15.48
N ALA A 54 -8.05 -1.20 15.64
CA ALA A 54 -8.18 0.23 15.90
C ALA A 54 -7.42 0.66 17.16
N ASN A 55 -7.56 -0.10 18.25
CA ASN A 55 -6.83 0.16 19.50
C ASN A 55 -5.31 0.03 19.33
N SER A 56 -4.86 -0.91 18.49
CA SER A 56 -3.43 -1.12 18.23
C SER A 56 -2.83 0.03 17.42
N VAL A 57 -3.59 0.59 16.47
CA VAL A 57 -3.12 1.67 15.59
C VAL A 57 -2.73 2.91 16.40
N GLU A 58 -3.49 3.30 17.42
CA GLU A 58 -3.15 4.44 18.27
C GLU A 58 -1.79 4.25 18.96
N VAL A 59 -1.58 3.06 19.54
CA VAL A 59 -0.31 2.70 20.21
C VAL A 59 0.85 2.70 19.22
N LEU A 60 0.65 2.11 18.03
CA LEU A 60 1.68 2.06 16.98
C LEU A 60 2.04 3.45 16.44
N GLN A 61 1.06 4.35 16.28
CA GLN A 61 1.29 5.73 15.84
C GLN A 61 2.08 6.53 16.89
N ASN A 62 1.73 6.38 18.18
CA ASN A 62 2.48 7.01 19.26
C ASN A 62 3.92 6.50 19.34
N ALA A 63 4.12 5.19 19.19
CA ALA A 63 5.46 4.60 19.11
C ALA A 63 6.25 5.15 17.91
N LEU A 64 5.63 5.23 16.73
CA LEU A 64 6.25 5.83 15.55
C LEU A 64 6.64 7.31 15.79
N GLN A 65 5.78 8.09 16.43
CA GLN A 65 6.09 9.48 16.76
C GLN A 65 7.29 9.58 17.70
N GLY A 66 7.36 8.73 18.74
CA GLY A 66 8.51 8.68 19.63
C GLY A 66 9.83 8.35 18.91
N LEU A 67 9.79 7.45 17.93
CA LEU A 67 10.96 7.12 17.10
C LEU A 67 11.39 8.29 16.20
N VAL A 68 10.45 9.09 15.72
CA VAL A 68 10.72 10.31 14.94
C VAL A 68 11.35 11.39 15.83
N ASP A 69 10.78 11.62 17.01
CA ASP A 69 11.27 12.64 17.95
C ASP A 69 12.69 12.32 18.46
N ALA A 70 12.99 11.03 18.62
CA ALA A 70 14.32 10.55 18.95
C ALA A 70 15.33 10.62 17.78
N GLY A 71 14.88 11.00 16.58
CA GLY A 71 15.71 11.09 15.37
C GLY A 71 16.11 9.74 14.76
N VAL A 72 15.51 8.63 15.20
CA VAL A 72 15.79 7.28 14.68
C VAL A 72 15.16 7.07 13.30
N ILE A 73 13.97 7.63 13.08
CA ILE A 73 13.22 7.51 11.83
C ILE A 73 12.94 8.90 11.26
N GLN A 74 13.17 9.09 9.97
CA GLN A 74 12.69 10.26 9.24
C GLN A 74 11.39 9.89 8.52
N ARG A 75 10.32 10.67 8.71
CA ARG A 75 9.10 10.49 7.92
C ARG A 75 9.38 10.92 6.48
N SER A 76 9.33 9.98 5.54
CA SER A 76 9.23 10.33 4.13
C SER A 76 7.90 11.04 3.90
N GLN A 77 7.92 12.35 3.63
CA GLN A 77 6.74 13.04 3.13
C GLN A 77 6.30 12.38 1.81
N PRO A 78 4.99 12.22 1.57
CA PRO A 78 4.52 11.79 0.27
C PRO A 78 5.08 12.77 -0.75
N ARG A 79 5.86 12.27 -1.72
CA ARG A 79 6.33 13.09 -2.84
C ARG A 79 5.08 13.61 -3.53
N ALA A 80 4.76 14.89 -3.34
CA ALA A 80 3.73 15.56 -4.10
C ALA A 80 4.07 15.35 -5.57
N THR A 81 3.25 14.58 -6.28
CA THR A 81 3.24 14.54 -7.73
C THR A 81 2.97 15.97 -8.20
N VAL A 82 4.04 16.68 -8.57
CA VAL A 82 3.95 17.95 -9.29
C VAL A 82 3.15 17.66 -10.56
N ALA A 83 1.89 18.06 -10.54
CA ALA A 83 1.07 18.11 -11.74
C ALA A 83 1.68 19.19 -12.65
N THR A 84 2.24 18.76 -13.77
CA THR A 84 2.69 19.64 -14.84
C THR A 84 1.47 20.42 -15.34
N PRO A 85 1.47 21.77 -15.38
CA PRO A 85 0.37 22.50 -15.97
C PRO A 85 0.33 22.21 -17.47
N GLN A 86 -0.71 21.53 -17.95
CA GLN A 86 -1.00 21.46 -19.37
C GLN A 86 -1.30 22.88 -19.86
N ALA A 87 -0.38 23.43 -20.64
CA ALA A 87 -0.57 24.67 -21.37
C ALA A 87 -1.77 24.54 -22.30
N SER A 88 -2.78 25.38 -22.07
CA SER A 88 -3.89 25.61 -22.98
C SER A 88 -3.38 26.28 -24.26
N SER A 89 -3.31 25.53 -25.35
CA SER A 89 -3.19 26.10 -26.70
C SER A 89 -4.49 25.84 -27.47
N SER A 90 -5.33 26.86 -27.47
CA SER A 90 -6.42 27.05 -28.41
C SER A 90 -5.88 27.26 -29.83
N ALA A 91 -6.21 26.36 -30.76
CA ALA A 91 -6.33 26.67 -32.19
C ALA A 91 -7.08 25.54 -32.93
N GLU A 92 -8.15 25.93 -33.61
CA GLU A 92 -9.01 25.18 -34.54
C GLU A 92 -8.33 24.09 -35.38
N ARG A 93 -8.99 22.93 -35.48
CA ARG A 93 -9.31 22.37 -36.80
C ARG A 93 -10.53 21.44 -36.78
N ILE A 94 -11.37 21.68 -37.77
CA ILE A 94 -12.70 21.11 -38.03
C ILE A 94 -12.63 19.61 -38.34
N SER A 95 -13.63 18.89 -37.80
CA SER A 95 -14.29 17.65 -38.21
C SER A 95 -13.56 16.65 -39.12
N LEU A 96 -13.46 15.40 -38.68
CA LEU A 96 -13.80 14.21 -39.47
C LEU A 96 -14.18 13.08 -38.51
N VAL A 97 -15.38 12.53 -38.73
CA VAL A 97 -16.04 11.47 -37.98
C VAL A 97 -15.30 10.15 -38.20
N SER A 98 -15.01 9.41 -37.12
CA SER A 98 -14.82 7.97 -37.17
C SER A 98 -15.35 7.32 -35.91
N ASP A 99 -16.31 6.46 -36.17
CA ASP A 99 -17.16 5.68 -35.29
C ASP A 99 -16.39 4.44 -34.84
N GLN A 100 -16.11 4.28 -33.53
CA GLN A 100 -15.82 2.96 -32.96
C GLN A 100 -16.21 2.87 -31.46
N PRO A 101 -16.72 1.71 -31.02
CA PRO A 101 -17.65 1.59 -29.90
C PRO A 101 -16.99 1.53 -28.51
N ARG A 102 -17.69 2.11 -27.52
CA ARG A 102 -17.34 2.07 -26.09
C ARG A 102 -17.43 0.65 -25.54
N SER A 103 -16.33 0.12 -24.99
CA SER A 103 -16.36 -1.10 -24.18
C SER A 103 -16.85 -0.78 -22.75
N PRO A 104 -17.88 -1.47 -22.22
CA PRO A 104 -18.37 -1.25 -20.86
C PRO A 104 -17.54 -2.10 -19.89
N ASN A 105 -16.68 -1.49 -19.09
CA ASN A 105 -16.04 -2.17 -17.97
C ASN A 105 -16.61 -1.61 -16.66
N VAL A 106 -17.80 -2.07 -16.31
CA VAL A 106 -18.44 -1.87 -15.00
C VAL A 106 -18.72 -3.25 -14.43
N SER A 107 -18.09 -3.59 -13.30
CA SER A 107 -18.51 -4.71 -12.47
C SER A 107 -18.97 -4.16 -11.12
N THR A 108 -20.27 -4.29 -10.89
CA THR A 108 -21.01 -3.88 -9.70
C THR A 108 -21.04 -5.04 -8.73
N ASN A 109 -20.32 -4.96 -7.60
CA ASN A 109 -20.47 -5.90 -6.50
C ASN A 109 -20.78 -5.13 -5.21
N PHE A 110 -22.07 -4.83 -5.01
CA PHE A 110 -22.64 -4.52 -3.71
C PHE A 110 -23.93 -5.31 -3.57
N ARG A 111 -23.93 -6.28 -2.63
CA ARG A 111 -25.13 -6.68 -1.90
C ARG A 111 -24.73 -7.15 -0.51
#